data_AF-A0A2S2DLB9-F1
#
_entry.id   AF-A0A2S2DLB9-F1
#
_cell.length_a   1.000
_cell.length_b   1.000
_cell.length_c   1.000
_cell.angle_alpha   90.00
_cell.angle_beta   90.00
_cell.angle_gamma   90.00
#
_symmetry.space_group_name_H-M   'P 1'
#
loop_
_entity.id
_entity.type
_entity.pdbx_description
1 polymer ?
#
loop_
_entity_poly.entity_id
_entity_poly.type
_entity_poly.pdbx_seq_one_letter_code
_entity_poly.pdbx_strand_id
1 'polypeptide(L)'
;MFLTWAGLCTAMMLPLASRATVLFARIAGERAAQRARLRTWLFVLGYLGAWTGFALLAAIAQWTLHESDHGGAVRHPLLLGLAMVAAGVYQWTPAKHACLEHCRAPLPGILAGWRDGLPGAFWRGAAHARQCLGCCWLLMLLLLAAGPDNAAAIAVVGLFVVAEIRLLSGHWIACAGGLALLALGTRLLFP
;
A
#
# COMPACT_ATOMS: atom_id res chain seq x y z
N MET A 1 1.52 -18.37 -5.47
CA MET A 1 1.72 -16.96 -5.84
C MET A 1 0.65 -16.04 -5.26
N PHE A 2 -0.63 -16.22 -5.61
CA PHE A 2 -1.71 -15.36 -5.08
C PHE A 2 -1.79 -15.33 -3.55
N LEU A 3 -1.81 -16.50 -2.88
CA LEU A 3 -1.89 -16.56 -1.41
C LEU A 3 -0.71 -15.85 -0.72
N THR A 4 0.48 -15.93 -1.32
CA THR A 4 1.69 -15.24 -0.83
C THR A 4 1.50 -13.72 -0.88
N TRP A 5 1.06 -13.19 -2.01
CA TRP A 5 0.78 -11.75 -2.16
C TRP A 5 -0.37 -11.28 -1.29
N ALA A 6 -1.45 -12.06 -1.19
CA ALA A 6 -2.59 -11.73 -0.34
C ALA A 6 -2.18 -11.68 1.14
N GLY A 7 -1.37 -12.65 1.59
CA GLY A 7 -0.81 -12.68 2.94
C GLY A 7 0.10 -11.48 3.21
N LEU A 8 1.02 -11.17 2.30
CA LEU A 8 1.92 -10.02 2.38
C LEU A 8 1.15 -8.69 2.45
N CYS A 9 0.20 -8.48 1.52
CA CYS A 9 -0.61 -7.27 1.50
C CYS A 9 -1.41 -7.14 2.80
N THR A 10 -2.02 -8.22 3.28
CA THR A 10 -2.78 -8.21 4.54
C THR A 10 -1.87 -7.88 5.73
N ALA A 11 -0.72 -8.54 5.84
CA ALA A 11 0.21 -8.36 6.95
C ALA A 11 0.76 -6.93 7.03
N MET A 12 1.16 -6.36 5.88
CA MET A 12 1.72 -5.01 5.85
C MET A 12 0.67 -3.92 5.99
N MET A 13 -0.54 -4.11 5.43
CA MET A 13 -1.51 -3.03 5.25
C MET A 13 -2.58 -2.95 6.33
N LEU A 14 -2.80 -4.03 7.09
CA LEU A 14 -3.70 -4.02 8.23
C LEU A 14 -3.25 -3.05 9.35
N PRO A 15 -1.94 -2.96 9.71
CA PRO A 15 -1.44 -1.94 10.63
C PRO A 15 -1.74 -0.51 10.16
N LEU A 16 -1.66 -0.22 8.85
CA LEU A 16 -1.97 1.10 8.30
C LEU A 16 -3.44 1.45 8.49
N ALA A 17 -4.34 0.50 8.23
CA ALA A 17 -5.78 0.70 8.36
C ALA A 17 -6.24 0.91 9.81
N SER A 18 -5.48 0.49 10.82
CA SER A 18 -5.89 0.52 12.24
C SER A 18 -6.45 1.87 12.71
N ARG A 19 -5.79 3.00 12.39
CA ARG A 19 -6.27 4.35 12.79
C ARG A 19 -7.62 4.68 12.14
N ALA A 20 -7.76 4.40 10.85
CA ALA A 20 -8.99 4.65 10.11
C ALA A 20 -10.13 3.74 10.59
N THR A 21 -9.84 2.48 10.88
CA THR A 21 -10.81 1.51 11.41
C THR A 21 -11.33 1.91 12.78
N VAL A 22 -10.44 2.30 13.71
CA VAL A 22 -10.85 2.77 15.05
C VAL A 22 -11.70 4.02 14.95
N LEU A 23 -11.30 4.97 14.10
CA LEU A 23 -12.05 6.20 13.89
C LEU A 23 -13.43 5.94 13.29
N PHE A 24 -13.50 5.09 12.25
CA PHE A 24 -14.76 4.68 11.65
C PHE A 24 -15.67 3.97 12.67
N ALA A 25 -15.12 3.09 13.50
CA ALA A 25 -15.87 2.40 14.54
C ALA A 25 -16.49 3.35 15.58
N ARG A 26 -15.75 4.40 15.99
CA ARG A 26 -16.28 5.44 16.90
C ARG A 26 -17.46 6.17 16.27
N ILE A 27 -17.29 6.68 15.06
CA ILE A 27 -18.35 7.42 14.34
C ILE A 27 -19.56 6.51 14.08
N ALA A 28 -19.32 5.24 13.71
CA ALA A 28 -20.39 4.27 13.48
C ALA A 28 -21.16 3.94 14.77
N GLY A 29 -20.48 3.87 15.92
CA GLY A 29 -21.09 3.69 17.23
C GLY A 29 -21.99 4.84 17.64
N GLU A 30 -21.52 6.08 17.45
CA GLU A 30 -22.28 7.30 17.76
C GLU A 30 -23.51 7.46 16.86
N ARG A 31 -23.39 7.16 15.55
CA ARG A 31 -24.47 7.38 14.57
C ARG A 31 -25.44 6.21 14.41
N ALA A 32 -25.02 4.98 14.71
CA ALA A 32 -25.84 3.78 14.52
C ALA A 32 -25.38 2.65 15.46
N ALA A 33 -25.71 2.78 16.74
CA ALA A 33 -25.35 1.81 17.78
C ALA A 33 -25.75 0.37 17.39
N GLN A 34 -26.95 0.18 16.83
CA GLN A 34 -27.34 -1.08 16.22
C GLN A 34 -26.58 -1.30 14.92
N ARG A 35 -25.70 -2.30 14.89
CA ARG A 35 -24.83 -2.73 13.75
C ARG A 35 -23.51 -1.97 13.58
N ALA A 36 -23.10 -1.13 14.53
CA ALA A 36 -21.78 -0.48 14.49
C ALA A 36 -20.63 -1.49 14.24
N ARG A 37 -20.61 -2.61 14.98
CA ARG A 37 -19.61 -3.68 14.82
C ARG A 37 -19.61 -4.28 13.42
N LEU A 38 -20.78 -4.56 12.85
CA LEU A 38 -20.92 -5.12 11.51
C LEU A 38 -20.46 -4.13 10.43
N ARG A 39 -20.78 -2.83 10.59
CA ARG A 39 -20.28 -1.77 9.71
C ARG A 39 -18.75 -1.68 9.75
N THR A 40 -18.15 -1.73 10.93
CA THR A 40 -16.68 -1.73 11.05
C THR A 40 -16.05 -2.95 10.38
N TRP A 41 -16.63 -4.14 10.54
CA TRP A 41 -16.18 -5.33 9.81
C TRP A 41 -16.27 -5.16 8.30
N LEU A 42 -17.38 -4.62 7.79
CA LEU A 42 -17.53 -4.34 6.37
C LEU A 42 -16.54 -3.30 5.85
N PHE A 43 -16.20 -2.28 6.65
CA PHE A 43 -15.13 -1.34 6.32
C PHE A 43 -13.79 -2.07 6.14
N VAL A 44 -13.41 -2.94 7.09
CA VAL A 44 -12.17 -3.73 6.98
C VAL A 44 -12.22 -4.69 5.78
N LEU A 45 -13.36 -5.34 5.53
CA LEU A 45 -13.55 -6.23 4.39
C LEU A 45 -13.46 -5.49 3.04
N GLY A 46 -14.00 -4.27 2.94
CA GLY A 46 -13.84 -3.43 1.76
C GLY A 46 -12.40 -3.01 1.53
N TYR A 47 -11.69 -2.70 2.62
CA TYR A 47 -10.27 -2.38 2.56
C TYR A 47 -9.44 -3.58 2.07
N LEU A 48 -9.62 -4.74 2.69
CA LEU A 48 -8.91 -5.97 2.31
C LEU A 48 -9.31 -6.42 0.90
N GLY A 49 -10.57 -6.31 0.51
CA GLY A 49 -11.05 -6.67 -0.83
C GLY A 49 -10.33 -5.90 -1.95
N ALA A 50 -10.07 -4.61 -1.76
CA ALA A 50 -9.28 -3.83 -2.70
C ALA A 50 -7.81 -4.29 -2.76
N TRP A 51 -7.22 -4.61 -1.60
CA TRP A 51 -5.86 -5.18 -1.53
C TRP A 51 -5.77 -6.57 -2.14
N THR A 52 -6.82 -7.39 -2.04
CA THR A 52 -6.91 -8.68 -2.73
C THR A 52 -6.87 -8.50 -4.24
N GLY A 53 -7.53 -7.46 -4.77
CA GLY A 53 -7.42 -7.09 -6.19
C GLY A 53 -5.99 -6.75 -6.60
N PHE A 54 -5.29 -5.95 -5.79
CA PHE A 54 -3.86 -5.66 -6.02
C PHE A 54 -3.00 -6.93 -5.94
N ALA A 55 -3.23 -7.79 -4.94
CA ALA A 55 -2.51 -9.05 -4.79
C ALA A 55 -2.72 -9.99 -5.98
N LEU A 56 -3.91 -10.00 -6.59
CA LEU A 56 -4.18 -10.73 -7.82
C LEU A 56 -3.36 -10.18 -8.99
N LEU A 57 -3.35 -8.85 -9.18
CA LEU A 57 -2.55 -8.21 -10.22
C LEU A 57 -1.05 -8.48 -10.04
N ALA A 58 -0.55 -8.39 -8.81
CA ALA A 58 0.84 -8.68 -8.48
C ALA A 58 1.19 -10.16 -8.72
N ALA A 59 0.28 -11.08 -8.40
CA ALA A 59 0.49 -12.50 -8.67
C ALA A 59 0.50 -12.83 -10.17
N ILE A 60 -0.36 -12.19 -10.96
CA ILE A 60 -0.37 -12.32 -12.43
C ILE A 60 0.94 -11.75 -12.99
N ALA A 61 1.35 -10.55 -12.56
CA ALA A 61 2.61 -9.94 -12.98
C ALA A 61 3.83 -10.79 -12.60
N GLN A 62 3.80 -11.43 -11.43
CA GLN A 62 4.87 -12.34 -11.03
C GLN A 62 4.89 -13.60 -11.90
N TRP A 63 3.71 -14.14 -12.23
CA TRP A 63 3.61 -15.32 -13.07
C TRP A 63 4.13 -15.06 -14.49
N THR A 64 3.79 -13.93 -15.10
CA THR A 64 4.30 -13.54 -16.43
C THR A 64 5.81 -13.34 -16.43
N LEU A 65 6.37 -12.72 -15.39
CA LEU A 65 7.82 -12.56 -15.23
C LEU A 65 8.54 -13.91 -15.02
N HIS A 66 7.87 -14.87 -14.38
CA HIS A 66 8.41 -16.22 -14.17
C HIS A 66 8.42 -17.07 -15.43
N GLU A 67 7.38 -17.00 -16.27
CA GLU A 67 7.35 -17.75 -17.54
C GLU A 67 8.43 -17.26 -18.52
N SER A 68 8.84 -15.99 -18.41
CA SER A 68 9.93 -15.42 -19.21
C SER A 68 11.34 -15.78 -18.72
N ASP A 69 11.49 -16.47 -17.58
CA ASP A 69 12.79 -16.58 -16.89
C ASP A 69 13.26 -18.03 -16.70
N HIS A 70 14.41 -18.36 -17.33
CA HIS A 70 15.14 -19.63 -17.21
C HIS A 70 16.35 -19.55 -16.23
N GLY A 71 16.52 -18.48 -15.44
CA GLY A 71 17.72 -18.29 -14.60
C GLY A 71 17.46 -17.68 -13.22
N GLY A 72 17.83 -18.40 -12.16
CA GLY A 72 17.49 -18.06 -10.77
C GLY A 72 18.17 -16.82 -10.14
N ALA A 73 17.52 -16.40 -9.04
CA ALA A 73 18.00 -15.69 -7.84
C ALA A 73 18.26 -14.17 -7.83
N VAL A 74 18.35 -13.45 -8.95
CA VAL A 74 18.02 -12.00 -9.02
C VAL A 74 17.42 -11.74 -10.39
N ARG A 75 16.11 -11.98 -10.53
CA ARG A 75 15.52 -12.27 -11.84
C ARG A 75 15.74 -11.20 -12.90
N HIS A 76 15.75 -9.91 -12.54
CA HIS A 76 16.05 -8.84 -13.49
C HIS A 76 16.62 -7.57 -12.80
N PRO A 77 17.95 -7.39 -12.69
CA PRO A 77 18.55 -6.19 -12.08
C PRO A 77 18.14 -4.90 -12.80
N LEU A 78 17.93 -4.99 -14.13
CA LEU A 78 17.36 -3.93 -14.95
C LEU A 78 15.93 -3.55 -14.50
N LEU A 79 15.05 -4.53 -14.28
CA LEU A 79 13.69 -4.30 -13.83
C LEU A 79 13.67 -3.70 -12.42
N LEU A 80 14.52 -4.22 -11.52
CA LEU A 80 14.66 -3.68 -10.17
C LEU A 80 15.15 -2.23 -10.21
N GLY A 81 16.19 -1.93 -10.99
CA GLY A 81 16.74 -0.60 -11.13
C GLY A 81 15.73 0.39 -11.69
N LEU A 82 15.00 0.01 -12.76
CA LEU A 82 13.91 0.82 -13.32
C LEU A 82 12.78 1.04 -12.33
N ALA A 83 12.36 0.00 -11.60
CA ALA A 83 11.31 0.10 -10.59
C ALA A 83 11.75 1.02 -9.43
N MET A 84 13.01 0.95 -9.00
CA MET A 84 13.58 1.84 -7.98
C MET A 84 13.61 3.29 -8.45
N VAL A 85 14.06 3.55 -9.68
CA VAL A 85 14.04 4.89 -10.26
C VAL A 85 12.60 5.41 -10.36
N ALA A 86 11.66 4.61 -10.88
CA ALA A 86 10.26 5.00 -11.00
C ALA A 86 9.61 5.28 -9.64
N ALA A 87 9.86 4.41 -8.65
CA ALA A 87 9.40 4.61 -7.28
C ALA A 87 10.01 5.87 -6.66
N GLY A 88 11.30 6.14 -6.91
CA GLY A 88 11.99 7.32 -6.44
C GLY A 88 11.48 8.63 -7.04
N VAL A 89 11.21 8.66 -8.36
CA VAL A 89 10.55 9.82 -9.00
C VAL A 89 9.14 10.00 -8.44
N TYR A 90 8.40 8.91 -8.25
CA TYR A 90 7.05 8.96 -7.72
C TYR A 90 6.97 9.57 -6.33
N GLN A 91 8.04 9.46 -5.53
CA GLN A 91 8.13 10.07 -4.21
C GLN A 91 7.87 11.58 -4.21
N TRP A 92 8.28 12.28 -5.26
CA TRP A 92 8.16 13.73 -5.38
C TRP A 92 6.94 14.18 -6.17
N THR A 93 6.08 13.24 -6.58
CA THR A 93 4.89 13.61 -7.35
C THR A 93 3.82 14.22 -6.43
N PRO A 94 3.11 15.27 -6.91
CA PRO A 94 2.00 15.84 -6.17
C PRO A 94 0.88 14.82 -5.92
N ALA A 95 0.71 13.85 -6.84
CA ALA A 95 -0.22 12.75 -6.70
C ALA A 95 0.08 11.90 -5.45
N LYS A 96 1.35 11.50 -5.25
CA LYS A 96 1.72 10.74 -4.04
C LYS A 96 1.49 11.56 -2.78
N HIS A 97 1.90 12.83 -2.76
CA HIS A 97 1.71 13.70 -1.60
C HIS A 97 0.23 13.84 -1.21
N ALA A 98 -0.64 14.08 -2.19
CA ALA A 98 -2.07 14.15 -1.96
C ALA A 98 -2.65 12.83 -1.40
N CYS A 99 -2.22 11.67 -1.92
CA CYS A 99 -2.61 10.37 -1.36
C CYS A 99 -2.10 10.17 0.08
N LEU A 100 -0.85 10.54 0.35
CA LEU A 100 -0.22 10.37 1.66
C LEU A 100 -0.90 11.21 2.73
N GLU A 101 -1.30 12.45 2.41
CA GLU A 101 -2.07 13.31 3.31
C GLU A 101 -3.41 12.69 3.69
N HIS A 102 -4.13 12.09 2.72
CA HIS A 102 -5.38 11.37 3.00
C HIS A 102 -5.17 10.15 3.89
N CYS A 103 -4.06 9.41 3.70
CA CYS A 103 -3.71 8.27 4.55
C CYS A 103 -3.35 8.69 5.98
N ARG A 104 -2.78 9.89 6.16
CA ARG A 104 -2.43 10.45 7.48
C ARG A 104 -3.65 11.00 8.23
N ALA A 105 -4.56 11.66 7.50
CA ALA A 105 -5.76 12.29 8.05
C ALA A 105 -7.03 11.60 7.49
N PRO A 106 -7.42 10.43 8.03
CA PRO A 106 -8.56 9.69 7.51
C PRO A 106 -9.92 10.35 7.82
N LEU A 107 -10.00 11.27 8.79
CA LEU A 107 -11.27 11.84 9.26
C LEU A 107 -12.05 12.60 8.19
N PRO A 108 -11.49 13.62 7.50
CA PRO A 108 -12.23 14.35 6.46
C PRO A 108 -12.68 13.39 5.35
N GLY A 109 -11.77 12.47 4.99
CA GLY A 109 -12.02 11.42 4.02
C GLY A 109 -13.19 10.53 4.39
N ILE A 110 -13.37 10.16 5.67
CA ILE A 110 -14.47 9.34 6.23
C ILE A 110 -15.78 10.12 6.42
N LEU A 111 -15.72 11.42 6.68
CA LEU A 111 -16.92 12.25 6.82
C LEU A 111 -17.51 12.63 5.45
N ALA A 112 -16.69 13.08 4.51
CA ALA A 112 -17.14 13.68 3.24
C ALA A 112 -17.95 12.72 2.34
N GLY A 113 -17.69 11.42 2.42
CA GLY A 113 -18.43 10.38 1.70
C GLY A 113 -19.15 9.43 2.63
N TRP A 114 -19.47 9.83 3.86
CA TRP A 114 -20.22 8.98 4.78
C TRP A 114 -21.52 8.53 4.12
N ARG A 115 -21.74 7.22 4.06
CA ARG A 115 -22.98 6.63 3.55
C ARG A 115 -23.54 5.73 4.63
N ASP A 116 -24.82 5.92 4.95
CA ASP A 116 -25.50 5.07 5.89
C ASP A 116 -25.76 3.68 5.31
N GLY A 117 -25.94 2.71 6.21
CA GLY A 117 -26.12 1.31 5.87
C GLY A 117 -24.82 0.51 5.69
N LEU A 118 -25.00 -0.78 5.45
CA LEU A 118 -23.94 -1.78 5.32
C LEU A 118 -23.11 -1.62 4.03
N PRO A 119 -23.71 -1.39 2.84
CA PRO A 119 -22.93 -1.19 1.61
C PRO A 119 -22.07 0.07 1.69
N GLY A 120 -22.57 1.11 2.37
CA GLY A 120 -21.83 2.33 2.63
C GLY A 120 -20.51 2.04 3.34
N ALA A 121 -20.53 1.24 4.40
CA ALA A 121 -19.29 0.89 5.14
C ALA A 121 -18.26 0.17 4.27
N PHE A 122 -18.69 -0.80 3.45
CA PHE A 122 -17.82 -1.55 2.54
C PHE A 122 -17.14 -0.64 1.50
N TRP A 123 -17.94 0.18 0.79
CA TRP A 123 -17.40 1.09 -0.23
C TRP A 123 -16.44 2.12 0.36
N ARG A 124 -16.60 2.47 1.62
CA ARG A 124 -15.70 3.40 2.32
C ARG A 124 -14.37 2.76 2.67
N GLY A 125 -14.39 1.50 3.10
CA GLY A 125 -13.17 0.69 3.23
C GLY A 125 -12.40 0.61 1.91
N ALA A 126 -13.09 0.27 0.82
CA ALA A 126 -12.49 0.17 -0.50
C ALA A 126 -11.95 1.52 -1.01
N ALA A 127 -12.67 2.63 -0.77
CA ALA A 127 -12.20 3.96 -1.11
C ALA A 127 -10.92 4.35 -0.35
N HIS A 128 -10.85 4.02 0.94
CA HIS A 128 -9.65 4.25 1.74
C HIS A 128 -8.47 3.40 1.25
N ALA A 129 -8.70 2.13 0.91
CA ALA A 129 -7.67 1.28 0.33
C ALA A 129 -7.13 1.83 -1.00
N ARG A 130 -7.96 2.41 -1.86
CA ARG A 130 -7.48 3.06 -3.10
C ARG A 130 -6.52 4.23 -2.84
N GLN A 131 -6.74 5.00 -1.77
CA GLN A 131 -5.83 6.07 -1.37
C GLN A 131 -4.49 5.49 -0.86
N CYS A 132 -4.55 4.43 -0.04
CA CYS A 132 -3.35 3.72 0.42
C CYS A 132 -2.58 3.08 -0.74
N LEU A 133 -3.27 2.44 -1.68
CA LEU A 133 -2.66 1.92 -2.90
C LEU A 133 -1.98 3.04 -3.68
N GLY A 134 -2.63 4.19 -3.84
CA GLY A 134 -2.03 5.38 -4.44
C GLY A 134 -0.70 5.76 -3.80
N CYS A 135 -0.57 5.79 -2.47
CA CYS A 135 0.69 6.25 -1.86
C CYS A 135 1.85 5.24 -1.93
N CYS A 136 1.58 3.92 -2.02
CA CYS A 136 2.62 2.90 -1.88
C CYS A 136 2.71 1.85 -3.00
N TRP A 137 1.85 1.86 -4.03
CA TRP A 137 1.85 0.82 -5.07
C TRP A 137 3.20 0.62 -5.75
N LEU A 138 3.92 1.71 -6.09
CA LEU A 138 5.25 1.61 -6.69
C LEU A 138 6.31 1.03 -5.75
N LEU A 139 6.18 1.29 -4.45
CA LEU A 139 7.04 0.65 -3.43
C LEU A 139 6.72 -0.85 -3.31
N MET A 140 5.44 -1.24 -3.46
CA MET A 140 5.04 -2.65 -3.51
C MET A 140 5.58 -3.35 -4.77
N LEU A 141 5.71 -2.66 -5.90
CA LEU A 141 6.32 -3.22 -7.11
C LEU A 141 7.81 -3.56 -6.92
N LEU A 142 8.52 -2.90 -5.99
CA LEU A 142 9.90 -3.29 -5.65
C LEU A 142 9.96 -4.72 -5.10
N LEU A 143 8.93 -5.16 -4.38
CA LEU A 143 8.83 -6.52 -3.84
C LEU A 143 8.60 -7.56 -4.95
N LEU A 144 8.06 -7.16 -6.11
CA LEU A 144 7.94 -8.03 -7.26
C LEU A 144 9.31 -8.36 -7.86
N ALA A 145 10.19 -7.36 -7.94
CA ALA A 145 11.55 -7.54 -8.44
C ALA A 145 12.49 -8.19 -7.41
N ALA A 146 12.29 -7.91 -6.11
CA ALA A 146 13.08 -8.51 -5.03
C ALA A 146 12.64 -9.92 -4.61
N GLY A 147 11.39 -10.30 -4.94
CA GLY A 147 10.78 -11.57 -4.55
C GLY A 147 9.92 -11.45 -3.27
N PRO A 148 8.71 -12.03 -3.24
CA PRO A 148 7.84 -12.02 -2.04
C PRO A 148 8.31 -12.96 -0.92
N ASP A 149 9.39 -13.71 -1.15
CA ASP A 149 10.12 -14.55 -0.21
C ASP A 149 11.25 -13.78 0.51
N ASN A 150 11.63 -12.60 0.00
CA ASN A 150 12.66 -11.77 0.61
C ASN A 150 12.11 -10.99 1.81
N ALA A 151 12.20 -11.59 2.99
CA ALA A 151 11.74 -10.99 4.25
C ALA A 151 12.41 -9.63 4.55
N ALA A 152 13.67 -9.44 4.16
CA ALA A 152 14.39 -8.18 4.37
C ALA A 152 13.81 -7.07 3.49
N ALA A 153 13.54 -7.34 2.21
CA ALA A 153 12.89 -6.38 1.31
C ALA A 153 11.49 -6.00 1.81
N ILE A 154 10.71 -6.98 2.25
CA ILE A 154 9.38 -6.77 2.85
C ILE A 154 9.48 -5.87 4.08
N ALA A 155 10.41 -6.15 4.99
CA ALA A 155 10.60 -5.38 6.20
C ALA A 155 11.03 -3.93 5.90
N VAL A 156 12.00 -3.73 5.02
CA VAL A 156 12.48 -2.39 4.62
C VAL A 156 11.35 -1.58 4.00
N VAL A 157 10.64 -2.15 3.01
CA VAL A 157 9.54 -1.44 2.35
C VAL A 157 8.39 -1.18 3.31
N GLY A 158 8.04 -2.15 4.16
CA GLY A 158 6.97 -2.00 5.15
C GLY A 158 7.25 -0.93 6.19
N LEU A 159 8.45 -0.95 6.78
CA LEU A 159 8.89 0.06 7.73
C LEU A 159 8.92 1.44 7.08
N PHE A 160 9.40 1.53 5.84
CA PHE A 160 9.46 2.78 5.11
C PHE A 160 8.05 3.35 4.85
N VAL A 161 7.10 2.54 4.37
CA VAL A 161 5.69 2.96 4.19
C VAL A 161 5.04 3.37 5.51
N VAL A 162 5.26 2.59 6.58
CA VAL A 162 4.74 2.93 7.92
C VAL A 162 5.33 4.24 8.41
N ALA A 163 6.63 4.47 8.22
CA ALA A 163 7.32 5.70 8.60
C ALA A 163 6.75 6.91 7.84
N GLU A 164 6.53 6.79 6.52
CA GLU A 164 5.89 7.84 5.72
C GLU A 164 4.48 8.20 6.23
N ILE A 165 3.71 7.22 6.70
CA ILE A 165 2.31 7.45 7.12
C ILE A 165 2.21 7.84 8.60
N ARG A 166 3.11 7.39 9.47
CA ARG A 166 2.97 7.56 10.92
C ARG A 166 3.77 8.72 11.49
N LEU A 167 4.87 9.11 10.85
CA LEU A 167 5.77 10.14 11.37
C LEU A 167 5.38 11.53 10.86
N LEU A 168 5.45 12.52 11.75
CA LEU A 168 5.19 13.93 11.46
C LEU A 168 6.12 14.47 10.36
N SER A 169 7.36 13.97 10.31
CA SER A 169 8.38 14.31 9.32
C SER A 169 8.28 13.50 8.02
N GLY A 170 7.20 12.77 7.77
CA GLY A 170 7.18 11.81 6.67
C GLY A 170 7.30 12.43 5.26
N HIS A 171 7.14 13.75 5.08
CA HIS A 171 7.50 14.41 3.82
C HIS A 171 9.03 14.39 3.59
N TRP A 172 9.83 14.65 4.63
CA TRP A 172 11.28 14.50 4.58
C TRP A 172 11.71 13.05 4.36
N ILE A 173 10.98 12.09 4.93
CA ILE A 173 11.23 10.65 4.73
C ILE A 173 10.95 10.26 3.27
N ALA A 174 9.84 10.72 2.70
CA ALA A 174 9.53 10.52 1.29
C ALA A 174 10.62 11.13 0.39
N CYS A 175 11.07 12.35 0.69
CA CYS A 175 12.13 13.02 -0.06
C CYS A 175 13.47 12.27 0.02
N ALA A 176 13.93 11.93 1.23
CA ALA A 176 15.18 11.20 1.43
C ALA A 176 15.11 9.79 0.83
N GLY A 177 13.98 9.10 0.99
CA GLY A 177 13.74 7.80 0.38
C GLY A 177 13.71 7.86 -1.15
N GLY A 178 13.15 8.93 -1.72
CA GLY A 178 13.17 9.19 -3.16
C GLY A 178 14.59 9.33 -3.71
N LEU A 179 15.42 10.14 -3.04
CA LEU A 179 16.85 10.27 -3.37
C LEU A 179 17.58 8.92 -3.29
N ALA A 180 17.35 8.17 -2.21
CA ALA A 180 17.99 6.87 -1.99
C ALA A 180 17.59 5.85 -3.07
N LEU A 181 16.29 5.76 -3.39
CA LEU A 181 15.78 4.87 -4.43
C LEU A 181 16.33 5.23 -5.81
N LEU A 182 16.42 6.52 -6.13
CA LEU A 182 17.03 6.97 -7.37
C LEU A 182 18.51 6.62 -7.45
N ALA A 183 19.29 6.96 -6.42
CA ALA A 183 20.72 6.71 -6.40
C ALA A 183 21.06 5.21 -6.49
N LEU A 184 20.32 4.38 -5.73
CA LEU A 184 20.49 2.92 -5.77
C LEU A 184 20.02 2.33 -7.10
N GLY A 185 18.89 2.80 -7.63
CA GLY A 185 18.37 2.36 -8.93
C GLY A 185 19.30 2.73 -10.08
N THR A 186 19.84 3.95 -10.11
CA THR A 186 20.80 4.39 -11.13
C THR A 186 22.10 3.60 -11.05
N ARG A 187 22.61 3.34 -9.83
CA ARG A 187 23.80 2.51 -9.63
C ARG A 187 23.59 1.07 -10.11
N LEU A 188 22.38 0.53 -9.95
CA LEU A 188 22.07 -0.82 -10.42
C LEU A 188 21.93 -0.89 -11.95
N LEU A 189 21.47 0.20 -12.60
CA LEU A 189 21.36 0.30 -14.06
C LEU A 189 22.71 0.56 -14.75
N PHE A 190 23.58 1.34 -14.10
CA PHE A 190 24.91 1.70 -14.57
C PHE A 190 25.95 1.30 -13.51
N PRO A 191 26.32 0.00 -13.44
CA PRO A 191 27.25 -0.51 -12.44
C PRO A 191 28.67 0.06 -12.58
#